data_AF-A0A0Q8HRP6-F1
#
_entry.id   AF-A0A0Q8HRP6-F1
#
_cell.length_a   1.000
_cell.length_b   1.000
_cell.length_c   1.000
_cell.angle_alpha   90.00
_cell.angle_beta   90.00
_cell.angle_gamma   90.00
#
_symmetry.space_group_name_H-M   'P 1'
#
loop_
_entity.id
_entity.type
_entity.pdbx_description
1 polymer ?
#
loop_
_entity_poly.entity_id
_entity_poly.type
_entity_poly.pdbx_seq_one_letter_code
_entity_poly.pdbx_strand_id
1 'polypeptide(L)'
;MSRDTARYDIALGQVLRQSLEIVPSDAAHGETWSFLALVLLPDVCAARFPDLHADRMIGTPSKHALRRVWDREEVLLELLDPAHPKPLGEDELFQLFDRTALVRDHRLVRALVAAVLKSGEGDRSSWARQLYKRITFLTGARLLDVLSDQELDDLVRSEAAKIEGSEPAEPFSRLKVRLPSDPTELKFTLSLTDAWASRVDAFMPAGVFELDVRSVGAVDAARRMVGRLDDSVGPSEFETAVLELMLDAQYLHLFAGEAIELARSNLQRSQSQKR
;
A
#
# COMPACT_ATOMS: atom_id res chain seq x y z
N MET A 1 -0.57 -11.02 -9.28
CA MET A 1 0.46 -12.08 -9.33
C MET A 1 -0.13 -13.39 -9.84
N SER A 2 0.70 -14.26 -10.44
CA SER A 2 0.25 -15.61 -10.84
C SER A 2 0.09 -16.53 -9.61
N ARG A 3 -0.89 -17.44 -9.65
CA ARG A 3 -1.09 -18.47 -8.61
C ARG A 3 0.13 -19.38 -8.47
N ASP A 4 0.84 -19.61 -9.56
CA ASP A 4 2.05 -20.44 -9.57
C ASP A 4 3.15 -19.83 -8.71
N THR A 5 3.24 -18.50 -8.70
CA THR A 5 4.21 -17.77 -7.88
C THR A 5 3.90 -17.88 -6.39
N ALA A 6 2.62 -17.84 -6.00
CA ALA A 6 2.22 -18.05 -4.62
C ALA A 6 2.51 -19.47 -4.14
N ARG A 7 2.24 -20.48 -5.00
CA ARG A 7 2.57 -21.88 -4.70
C ARG A 7 4.08 -22.10 -4.55
N TYR A 8 4.86 -21.50 -5.45
CA TYR A 8 6.32 -21.51 -5.35
C TYR A 8 6.81 -20.91 -4.02
N ASP A 9 6.30 -19.72 -3.66
CA ASP A 9 6.68 -19.03 -2.42
C ASP A 9 6.36 -19.89 -1.17
N ILE A 10 5.20 -20.55 -1.15
CA ILE A 10 4.80 -21.46 -0.07
C ILE A 10 5.73 -22.68 0.00
N ALA A 11 5.94 -23.37 -1.13
CA ALA A 11 6.79 -24.55 -1.19
C ALA A 11 8.24 -24.22 -0.79
N LEU A 12 8.75 -23.07 -1.22
CA LEU A 12 10.08 -22.61 -0.83
C LEU A 12 10.18 -22.34 0.68
N GLY A 13 9.18 -21.68 1.28
CA GLY A 13 9.13 -21.48 2.73
C GLY A 13 9.16 -22.78 3.51
N GLN A 14 8.36 -23.77 3.10
CA GLN A 14 8.31 -25.12 3.70
C GLN A 14 9.67 -25.82 3.65
N VAL A 15 10.31 -25.83 2.48
CA VAL A 15 11.63 -26.47 2.29
C VAL A 15 12.70 -25.76 3.11
N LEU A 16 12.72 -24.42 3.12
CA LEU A 16 13.66 -23.65 3.91
C LEU A 16 13.50 -23.95 5.40
N ARG A 17 12.28 -23.95 5.92
CA ARG A 17 12.01 -24.28 7.33
C ARG A 17 12.44 -25.70 7.70
N GLN A 18 12.20 -26.68 6.82
CA GLN A 18 12.54 -28.08 7.07
C GLN A 18 14.05 -28.35 6.95
N SER A 19 14.74 -27.62 6.07
CA SER A 19 16.14 -27.89 5.72
C SER A 19 17.14 -27.02 6.48
N LEU A 20 16.74 -25.80 6.85
CA LEU A 20 17.59 -24.89 7.61
C LEU A 20 17.40 -25.15 9.11
N GLU A 21 18.38 -25.79 9.73
CA GLU A 21 18.52 -25.84 11.19
C GLU A 21 19.05 -24.51 11.74
N ILE A 22 18.46 -23.40 11.31
CA ILE A 22 18.87 -22.04 11.69
C ILE A 22 18.33 -21.69 13.08
N VAL A 23 19.21 -21.25 13.97
CA VAL A 23 18.81 -20.78 15.30
C VAL A 23 18.18 -19.39 15.21
N PRO A 24 17.24 -19.02 16.11
CA PRO A 24 16.56 -17.72 16.05
C PRO A 24 17.50 -16.51 16.06
N SER A 25 18.65 -16.62 16.74
CA SER A 25 19.67 -15.56 16.73
C SER A 25 20.19 -15.31 15.32
N ASP A 26 20.50 -16.36 14.57
CA ASP A 26 21.08 -16.25 13.23
C ASP A 26 20.02 -15.80 12.23
N ALA A 27 18.80 -16.31 12.37
CA ALA A 27 17.65 -15.90 11.56
C ALA A 27 17.27 -14.42 11.74
N ALA A 28 17.57 -13.81 12.88
CA ALA A 28 17.32 -12.40 13.10
C ALA A 28 18.22 -11.48 12.24
N HIS A 29 19.45 -11.92 11.94
CA HIS A 29 20.45 -11.13 11.22
C HIS A 29 20.18 -11.14 9.71
N GLY A 30 20.13 -9.95 9.10
CA GLY A 30 19.90 -9.82 7.66
C GLY A 30 21.03 -10.43 6.84
N GLU A 31 22.26 -10.41 7.36
CA GLU A 31 23.47 -10.94 6.73
C GLU A 31 23.39 -12.45 6.51
N THR A 32 22.75 -13.19 7.42
CA THR A 32 22.52 -14.64 7.25
C THR A 32 21.70 -14.90 6.00
N TRP A 33 20.65 -14.12 5.79
CA TRP A 33 19.77 -14.25 4.64
C TRP A 33 20.40 -13.75 3.35
N SER A 34 21.16 -12.66 3.42
CA SER A 34 21.96 -12.16 2.30
C SER A 34 22.99 -13.19 1.85
N PHE A 35 23.67 -13.86 2.79
CA PHE A 35 24.61 -14.93 2.50
C PHE A 35 23.91 -16.12 1.83
N LEU A 36 22.75 -16.55 2.36
CA LEU A 36 21.94 -17.58 1.73
C LEU A 36 21.52 -17.19 0.31
N ALA A 37 21.05 -15.96 0.10
CA ALA A 37 20.53 -15.51 -1.18
C ALA A 37 21.60 -15.24 -2.24
N LEU A 38 22.79 -14.76 -1.86
CA LEU A 38 23.83 -14.34 -2.80
C LEU A 38 24.94 -15.38 -2.99
N VAL A 39 25.15 -16.26 -2.00
CA VAL A 39 26.27 -17.22 -2.01
C VAL A 39 25.78 -18.66 -2.14
N LEU A 40 24.82 -19.08 -1.31
CA LEU A 40 24.43 -20.49 -1.24
C LEU A 40 23.32 -20.87 -2.22
N LEU A 41 22.31 -20.00 -2.40
CA LEU A 41 21.09 -20.26 -3.18
C LEU A 41 20.76 -19.15 -4.20
N PRO A 42 21.74 -18.62 -4.96
CA PRO A 42 21.50 -17.53 -5.90
C PRO A 42 20.58 -17.92 -7.07
N ASP A 43 20.63 -19.18 -7.48
CA ASP A 43 19.78 -19.77 -8.52
C ASP A 43 18.32 -19.86 -8.08
N VAL A 44 18.06 -20.25 -6.82
CA VAL A 44 16.70 -20.29 -6.23
C VAL A 44 16.10 -18.89 -6.18
N CYS A 45 16.91 -17.88 -5.82
CA CYS A 45 16.53 -16.48 -5.86
C CYS A 45 16.25 -15.99 -7.27
N ALA A 46 17.13 -16.28 -8.24
CA ALA A 46 16.99 -15.89 -9.64
C ALA A 46 15.77 -16.54 -10.31
N ALA A 47 15.42 -17.77 -9.95
CA ALA A 47 14.23 -18.46 -10.46
C ALA A 47 12.93 -17.69 -10.13
N ARG A 48 12.91 -16.98 -8.99
CA ARG A 48 11.76 -16.21 -8.52
C ARG A 48 11.85 -14.71 -8.84
N PHE A 49 13.05 -14.16 -8.85
CA PHE A 49 13.38 -12.76 -9.11
C PHE A 49 14.55 -12.69 -10.09
N PRO A 50 14.30 -12.83 -11.41
CA PRO A 50 15.36 -12.95 -12.41
C PRO A 50 16.29 -11.74 -12.51
N ASP A 51 15.82 -10.57 -12.08
CA ASP A 51 16.58 -9.32 -12.03
C ASP A 51 17.46 -9.19 -10.78
N LEU A 52 17.35 -10.13 -9.83
CA LEU A 52 18.07 -10.12 -8.55
C LEU A 52 18.02 -8.76 -7.85
N HIS A 53 16.85 -8.11 -7.88
CA HIS A 53 16.66 -6.77 -7.35
C HIS A 53 17.20 -6.64 -5.90
N ALA A 54 17.90 -5.55 -5.59
CA ALA A 54 18.58 -5.37 -4.30
C ALA A 54 17.66 -5.57 -3.08
N ASP A 55 16.45 -4.98 -3.09
CA ASP A 55 15.44 -5.20 -2.03
C ASP A 55 15.10 -6.68 -1.79
N ARG A 56 15.28 -7.55 -2.78
CA ARG A 56 15.01 -8.99 -2.68
C ARG A 56 16.22 -9.77 -2.18
N MET A 57 17.44 -9.27 -2.36
CA MET A 57 18.66 -9.98 -1.98
C MET A 57 19.28 -9.50 -0.67
N ILE A 58 19.15 -8.21 -0.36
CA ILE A 58 19.77 -7.55 0.81
C ILE A 58 18.82 -6.58 1.52
N GLY A 59 17.54 -6.57 1.14
CA GLY A 59 16.54 -5.64 1.67
C GLY A 59 15.98 -6.02 3.03
N THR A 60 14.88 -5.34 3.40
CA THR A 60 14.17 -5.57 4.66
C THR A 60 13.58 -6.98 4.74
N PRO A 61 13.32 -7.51 5.96
CA PRO A 61 12.76 -8.85 6.14
C PRO A 61 11.49 -9.13 5.34
N SER A 62 10.57 -8.16 5.28
CA SER A 62 9.30 -8.27 4.56
C SER A 62 9.46 -8.37 3.04
N LYS A 63 10.58 -7.89 2.48
CA LYS A 63 10.86 -7.85 1.05
C LYS A 63 11.85 -8.93 0.59
N HIS A 64 12.79 -9.31 1.45
CA HIS A 64 13.88 -10.23 1.14
C HIS A 64 13.35 -11.60 0.67
N ALA A 65 13.92 -12.14 -0.41
CA ALA A 65 13.41 -13.28 -1.16
C ALA A 65 13.19 -14.54 -0.31
N LEU A 66 14.22 -14.94 0.46
CA LEU A 66 14.21 -16.14 1.30
C LEU A 66 13.63 -15.88 2.69
N ARG A 67 14.13 -14.85 3.39
CA ARG A 67 13.65 -14.47 4.73
C ARG A 67 12.12 -14.31 4.79
N ARG A 68 11.51 -13.59 3.84
CA ARG A 68 10.06 -13.35 3.86
C ARG A 68 9.25 -14.65 3.83
N VAL A 69 9.68 -15.66 3.07
CA VAL A 69 8.93 -16.92 2.93
C VAL A 69 9.19 -17.85 4.10
N TRP A 70 10.39 -17.81 4.68
CA TRP A 70 10.70 -18.53 5.91
C TRP A 70 9.95 -17.97 7.12
N ASP A 71 9.95 -16.64 7.31
CA ASP A 71 9.21 -15.97 8.40
C ASP A 71 7.70 -16.29 8.30
N ARG A 72 7.15 -16.32 7.08
CA ARG A 72 5.75 -16.68 6.85
C ARG A 72 5.45 -18.12 7.22
N GLU A 73 6.31 -19.05 6.84
CA GLU A 73 6.14 -20.47 7.16
C GLU A 73 6.24 -20.70 8.68
N GLU A 74 7.23 -20.09 9.36
CA GLU A 74 7.39 -20.17 10.82
C GLU A 74 6.14 -19.73 11.59
N VAL A 75 5.41 -18.73 11.08
CA VAL A 75 4.22 -18.19 11.74
C VAL A 75 2.94 -18.93 11.35
N LEU A 76 2.77 -19.22 10.06
CA LEU A 76 1.49 -19.65 9.49
C LEU A 76 1.34 -21.16 9.37
N LEU A 77 2.44 -21.90 9.21
CA LEU A 77 2.46 -23.36 9.16
C LEU A 77 1.33 -23.95 8.29
N GLU A 78 0.40 -24.69 8.88
CA GLU A 78 -0.66 -25.40 8.18
C GLU A 78 -1.66 -24.49 7.44
N LEU A 79 -1.64 -23.17 7.70
CA LEU A 79 -2.43 -22.19 6.94
C LEU A 79 -1.85 -21.90 5.55
N LEU A 80 -0.58 -22.27 5.30
CA LEU A 80 0.07 -22.16 3.99
C LEU A 80 -0.01 -23.50 3.25
N ASP A 81 -1.14 -23.74 2.60
CA ASP A 81 -1.33 -24.92 1.75
C ASP A 81 -1.07 -24.59 0.26
N PRO A 82 -0.02 -25.14 -0.37
CA PRO A 82 0.23 -24.93 -1.80
C PRO A 82 -0.85 -25.59 -2.69
N ALA A 83 -1.56 -26.60 -2.18
CA ALA A 83 -2.66 -27.25 -2.88
C ALA A 83 -3.97 -26.44 -2.82
N HIS A 84 -4.04 -25.40 -1.97
CA HIS A 84 -5.23 -24.56 -1.85
C HIS A 84 -5.61 -23.99 -3.24
N PRO A 85 -6.90 -23.97 -3.63
CA PRO A 85 -7.33 -23.50 -4.95
C PRO A 85 -6.96 -22.03 -5.21
N LYS A 86 -6.93 -21.23 -4.15
CA LYS A 86 -6.57 -19.81 -4.15
C LYS A 86 -5.55 -19.57 -3.02
N PRO A 87 -4.28 -19.96 -3.17
CA PRO A 87 -3.28 -19.81 -2.11
C PRO A 87 -3.07 -18.32 -1.79
N LEU A 88 -2.60 -18.00 -0.59
CA LEU A 88 -2.28 -16.62 -0.20
C LEU A 88 -1.15 -16.08 -1.06
N GLY A 89 -1.35 -14.90 -1.65
CA GLY A 89 -0.36 -14.25 -2.49
C GLY A 89 0.55 -13.32 -1.70
N GLU A 90 1.54 -12.76 -2.41
CA GLU A 90 2.45 -11.79 -1.81
C GLU A 90 1.72 -10.52 -1.34
N ASP A 91 0.69 -10.06 -2.06
CA ASP A 91 -0.03 -8.83 -1.70
C ASP A 91 -0.77 -8.97 -0.36
N GLU A 92 -1.40 -10.13 -0.10
CA GLU A 92 -2.08 -10.38 1.17
C GLU A 92 -1.10 -10.57 2.32
N LEU A 93 0.02 -11.26 2.08
CA LEU A 93 0.99 -11.57 3.14
C LEU A 93 1.94 -10.39 3.42
N PHE A 94 2.38 -9.66 2.39
CA PHE A 94 3.26 -8.51 2.54
C PHE A 94 2.62 -7.45 3.45
N GLN A 95 1.36 -7.11 3.21
CA GLN A 95 0.67 -6.09 4.00
C GLN A 95 0.47 -6.47 5.48
N LEU A 96 0.44 -7.77 5.78
CA LEU A 96 0.34 -8.28 7.13
C LEU A 96 1.71 -8.27 7.81
N PHE A 97 2.72 -8.80 7.13
CA PHE A 97 4.07 -8.98 7.67
C PHE A 97 4.92 -7.69 7.68
N ASP A 98 4.55 -6.68 6.90
CA ASP A 98 5.22 -5.37 6.93
C ASP A 98 4.76 -4.49 8.11
N ARG A 99 3.73 -4.91 8.85
CA ARG A 99 3.16 -4.18 10.00
C ARG A 99 3.66 -4.78 11.31
N THR A 100 4.70 -4.20 11.89
CA THR A 100 5.29 -4.64 13.17
C THR A 100 4.25 -4.79 14.29
N ALA A 101 3.25 -3.91 14.33
CA ALA A 101 2.18 -3.95 15.34
C ALA A 101 1.32 -5.21 15.27
N LEU A 102 1.19 -5.84 14.09
CA LEU A 102 0.46 -7.10 13.92
C LEU A 102 1.38 -8.30 14.13
N VAL A 103 2.58 -8.28 13.53
CA VAL A 103 3.50 -9.42 13.51
C VAL A 103 3.98 -9.83 14.89
N ARG A 104 4.03 -8.91 15.87
CA ARG A 104 4.44 -9.22 17.24
C ARG A 104 3.58 -10.29 17.92
N ASP A 105 2.36 -10.51 17.46
CA ASP A 105 1.45 -11.52 17.98
C ASP A 105 1.09 -12.53 16.88
N HIS A 106 1.78 -13.68 16.89
CA HIS A 106 1.56 -14.74 15.92
C HIS A 106 0.13 -15.30 15.97
N ARG A 107 -0.55 -15.23 17.14
CA ARG A 107 -1.94 -15.70 17.29
C ARG A 107 -2.88 -14.80 16.52
N LEU A 108 -2.69 -13.48 16.62
CA LEU A 108 -3.42 -12.48 15.84
C LEU A 108 -3.16 -12.64 14.33
N VAL A 109 -1.91 -12.83 13.91
CA VAL A 109 -1.54 -13.05 12.50
C VAL A 109 -2.27 -14.28 11.93
N ARG A 110 -2.30 -15.39 12.67
CA ARG A 110 -2.99 -16.62 12.26
C ARG A 110 -4.50 -16.42 12.19
N ALA A 111 -5.11 -15.75 13.17
CA ALA A 111 -6.54 -15.43 13.15
C ALA A 111 -6.92 -14.55 11.93
N LEU A 112 -6.11 -13.53 11.64
CA LEU A 112 -6.24 -12.67 10.47
C LEU A 112 -6.16 -13.46 9.16
N VAL A 113 -5.16 -14.33 9.02
CA VAL A 113 -4.99 -15.17 7.83
C VAL A 113 -6.15 -16.15 7.67
N ALA A 114 -6.61 -16.78 8.75
CA ALA A 114 -7.77 -17.67 8.73
C ALA A 114 -9.03 -16.94 8.25
N ALA A 115 -9.23 -15.67 8.66
CA ALA A 115 -10.32 -14.85 8.17
C ALA A 115 -10.17 -14.50 6.67
N VAL A 116 -8.96 -14.18 6.22
CA VAL A 116 -8.67 -13.90 4.80
C VAL A 116 -8.88 -15.12 3.92
N LEU A 117 -8.52 -16.32 4.38
CA LEU A 117 -8.79 -17.57 3.66
C LEU A 117 -10.29 -17.86 3.52
N LYS A 118 -11.09 -17.44 4.52
CA LYS A 118 -12.56 -17.58 4.53
C LYS A 118 -13.29 -16.45 3.82
N SER A 119 -12.61 -15.35 3.47
CA SER A 119 -13.23 -14.22 2.76
C SER A 119 -13.81 -14.70 1.42
N GLY A 120 -15.04 -14.23 1.12
CA GLY A 120 -15.84 -14.70 -0.01
C GLY A 120 -15.27 -14.38 -1.40
N GLU A 121 -16.10 -14.57 -2.42
CA GLU A 121 -15.72 -14.26 -3.80
C GLU A 121 -15.56 -12.75 -4.01
N GLY A 122 -14.37 -12.32 -4.47
CA GLY A 122 -14.02 -10.92 -4.66
C GLY A 122 -12.52 -10.64 -4.61
N ASP A 123 -12.17 -9.35 -4.60
CA ASP A 123 -10.80 -8.87 -4.41
C ASP A 123 -10.35 -9.08 -2.94
N ARG A 124 -9.89 -10.29 -2.67
CA ARG A 124 -9.34 -10.71 -1.36
C ARG A 124 -8.21 -9.81 -0.88
N SER A 125 -7.39 -9.28 -1.79
CA SER A 125 -6.27 -8.40 -1.42
C SER A 125 -6.76 -7.05 -0.91
N SER A 126 -7.78 -6.48 -1.54
CA SER A 126 -8.43 -5.26 -1.05
C SER A 126 -9.17 -5.50 0.27
N TRP A 127 -9.90 -6.62 0.37
CA TRP A 127 -10.59 -7.00 1.60
C TRP A 127 -9.63 -7.19 2.78
N ALA A 128 -8.55 -7.96 2.59
CA ALA A 128 -7.52 -8.20 3.59
C ALA A 128 -6.86 -6.88 4.02
N ARG A 129 -6.55 -5.99 3.07
CA ARG A 129 -6.01 -4.65 3.34
C ARG A 129 -6.92 -3.85 4.26
N GLN A 130 -8.24 -3.88 4.03
CA GLN A 130 -9.20 -3.18 4.88
C GLN A 130 -9.23 -3.78 6.29
N LEU A 131 -9.29 -5.11 6.41
CA LEU A 131 -9.26 -5.79 7.70
C LEU A 131 -7.99 -5.47 8.50
N TYR A 132 -6.82 -5.60 7.88
CA TYR A 132 -5.55 -5.34 8.56
C TYR A 132 -5.44 -3.89 9.02
N LYS A 133 -5.93 -2.92 8.23
CA LYS A 133 -5.97 -1.51 8.66
C LYS A 133 -6.83 -1.32 9.91
N ARG A 134 -8.02 -1.92 9.95
CA ARG A 134 -8.92 -1.83 11.10
C ARG A 134 -8.30 -2.44 12.35
N ILE A 135 -7.71 -3.64 12.24
CA ILE A 135 -7.05 -4.30 13.37
C ILE A 135 -5.79 -3.52 13.81
N THR A 136 -4.99 -3.01 12.88
CA THR A 136 -3.82 -2.16 13.20
C THR A 136 -4.26 -0.93 14.00
N PHE A 137 -5.37 -0.29 13.62
CA PHE A 137 -5.89 0.84 14.39
C PHE A 137 -6.23 0.45 15.84
N LEU A 138 -6.81 -0.74 16.05
CA LEU A 138 -7.14 -1.24 17.38
C LEU A 138 -5.91 -1.51 18.25
N THR A 139 -4.76 -1.89 17.67
CA THR A 139 -3.52 -2.08 18.44
C THR A 139 -3.02 -0.81 19.12
N GLY A 140 -3.43 0.38 18.67
CA GLY A 140 -3.07 1.64 19.31
C GLY A 140 -3.91 1.97 20.55
N ALA A 141 -5.16 1.49 20.59
CA ALA A 141 -6.10 1.75 21.69
C ALA A 141 -6.31 0.55 22.62
N ARG A 142 -5.84 -0.64 22.23
CA ARG A 142 -6.07 -1.90 22.93
C ARG A 142 -4.80 -2.74 22.96
N LEU A 143 -4.59 -3.37 24.10
CA LEU A 143 -3.53 -4.35 24.29
C LEU A 143 -4.06 -5.73 23.87
N LEU A 144 -3.88 -6.07 22.58
CA LEU A 144 -4.48 -7.27 21.99
C LEU A 144 -3.81 -8.58 22.43
N ASP A 145 -2.55 -8.53 22.89
CA ASP A 145 -1.79 -9.72 23.33
C ASP A 145 -2.31 -10.31 24.66
N VAL A 146 -3.17 -9.59 25.38
CA VAL A 146 -3.88 -10.11 26.58
C VAL A 146 -5.09 -10.96 26.23
N LEU A 147 -5.62 -10.85 25.00
CA LEU A 147 -6.81 -11.58 24.58
C LEU A 147 -6.51 -13.08 24.42
N SER A 148 -7.48 -13.91 24.80
CA SER A 148 -7.48 -15.34 24.51
C SER A 148 -7.67 -15.60 23.01
N ASP A 149 -7.41 -16.84 22.56
CA ASP A 149 -7.52 -17.19 21.13
C ASP A 149 -8.94 -16.99 20.63
N GLN A 150 -9.92 -17.37 21.45
CA GLN A 150 -11.33 -17.17 21.16
C GLN A 150 -11.70 -15.68 21.07
N GLU A 151 -11.20 -14.84 21.98
CA GLU A 151 -11.45 -13.39 21.94
C GLU A 151 -10.78 -12.71 20.74
N LEU A 152 -9.59 -13.16 20.34
CA LEU A 152 -8.93 -12.71 19.11
C LEU A 152 -9.74 -13.09 17.87
N ASP A 153 -10.19 -14.34 17.80
CA ASP A 153 -11.03 -14.84 16.71
C ASP A 153 -12.36 -14.07 16.63
N ASP A 154 -13.00 -13.81 17.77
CA ASP A 154 -14.25 -13.05 17.84
C ASP A 154 -14.03 -11.58 17.46
N LEU A 155 -12.91 -10.97 17.88
CA LEU A 155 -12.53 -9.64 17.46
C LEU A 155 -12.34 -9.56 15.94
N VAL A 156 -11.53 -10.45 15.38
CA VAL A 156 -11.26 -10.50 13.93
C VAL A 156 -12.55 -10.73 13.16
N ARG A 157 -13.40 -11.67 13.60
CA ARG A 157 -14.71 -11.92 12.99
C ARG A 157 -15.61 -10.68 13.05
N SER A 158 -15.64 -9.99 14.19
CA SER A 158 -16.46 -8.78 14.36
C SER A 158 -16.00 -7.63 13.44
N GLU A 159 -14.70 -7.47 13.22
CA GLU A 159 -14.18 -6.46 12.30
C GLU A 159 -14.32 -6.87 10.83
N ALA A 160 -14.22 -8.17 10.53
CA ALA A 160 -14.48 -8.72 9.20
C ALA A 160 -15.94 -8.49 8.77
N ALA A 161 -16.91 -8.77 9.65
CA ALA A 161 -18.33 -8.55 9.38
C ALA A 161 -18.66 -7.09 9.07
N LYS A 162 -17.93 -6.13 9.66
CA LYS A 162 -18.10 -4.69 9.36
C LYS A 162 -17.66 -4.34 7.94
N ILE A 163 -16.75 -5.11 7.33
CA ILE A 163 -16.34 -4.91 5.94
C ILE A 163 -17.42 -5.43 4.99
N GLU A 164 -18.01 -6.58 5.30
CA GLU A 164 -19.08 -7.20 4.49
C GLU A 164 -20.41 -6.45 4.57
N GLY A 165 -20.73 -5.88 5.75
CA GLY A 165 -21.93 -5.07 5.96
C GLY A 165 -21.79 -3.60 5.57
N SER A 166 -20.59 -3.17 5.18
CA SER A 166 -20.43 -1.89 4.50
C SER A 166 -20.90 -2.07 3.06
N GLU A 167 -21.81 -1.23 2.55
CA GLU A 167 -22.09 -1.20 1.11
C GLU A 167 -20.75 -1.18 0.37
N PRO A 168 -20.59 -1.94 -0.74
CA PRO A 168 -19.37 -1.88 -1.52
C PRO A 168 -19.13 -0.41 -1.78
N ALA A 169 -18.00 0.11 -1.26
CA ALA A 169 -17.66 1.49 -1.48
C ALA A 169 -17.80 1.71 -2.98
N GLU A 170 -18.81 2.48 -3.39
CA GLU A 170 -19.02 2.76 -4.80
C GLU A 170 -17.66 3.17 -5.38
N PRO A 171 -17.31 2.75 -6.60
CA PRO A 171 -15.94 2.75 -7.09
C PRO A 171 -15.46 4.19 -7.33
N PHE A 172 -15.15 4.94 -6.28
CA PHE A 172 -14.93 6.37 -6.39
C PHE A 172 -13.80 6.90 -5.52
N SER A 173 -13.01 7.76 -6.17
CA SER A 173 -12.35 8.95 -5.62
C SER A 173 -10.92 8.81 -5.08
N ARG A 174 -10.01 8.16 -5.81
CA ARG A 174 -8.57 8.47 -5.68
C ARG A 174 -8.06 9.20 -6.90
N LEU A 175 -7.70 10.47 -6.74
CA LEU A 175 -7.00 11.20 -7.79
C LEU A 175 -5.55 10.70 -7.81
N LYS A 176 -5.14 10.08 -8.92
CA LYS A 176 -3.75 9.67 -9.16
C LYS A 176 -3.05 10.76 -9.96
N VAL A 177 -2.19 11.54 -9.32
CA VAL A 177 -1.38 12.55 -10.01
C VAL A 177 -0.01 11.97 -10.26
N ARG A 178 0.38 11.89 -11.54
CA ARG A 178 1.71 11.41 -11.95
C ARG A 178 2.66 12.61 -11.98
N LEU A 179 3.80 12.49 -11.32
CA LEU A 179 4.79 13.58 -11.29
C LEU A 179 5.34 13.84 -12.71
N PRO A 180 5.45 15.11 -13.14
CA PRO A 180 6.10 15.43 -14.41
C PRO A 180 7.58 15.07 -14.37
N SER A 181 8.11 14.66 -15.51
CA SER A 181 9.51 14.27 -15.69
C SER A 181 10.45 15.46 -15.97
N ASP A 182 9.92 16.69 -16.07
CA ASP A 182 10.71 17.91 -16.25
C ASP A 182 11.35 18.38 -14.92
N PRO A 183 12.69 18.59 -14.86
CA PRO A 183 13.40 19.02 -13.65
C PRO A 183 12.91 20.34 -13.03
N THR A 184 12.34 21.24 -13.84
CA THR A 184 11.89 22.56 -13.38
C THR A 184 10.53 22.46 -12.68
N GLU A 185 9.63 21.63 -13.21
CA GLU A 185 8.35 21.26 -12.57
C GLU A 185 8.55 20.33 -11.37
N LEU A 186 9.63 19.55 -11.35
CA LEU A 186 10.00 18.70 -10.22
C LEU A 186 10.29 19.53 -8.97
N LYS A 187 10.98 20.68 -9.11
CA LYS A 187 11.24 21.59 -7.97
C LYS A 187 9.96 22.13 -7.37
N PHE A 188 9.04 22.58 -8.22
CA PHE A 188 7.73 23.06 -7.83
C PHE A 188 6.93 21.97 -7.11
N THR A 189 6.94 20.76 -7.66
CA THR A 189 6.19 19.64 -7.09
C THR A 189 6.80 19.13 -5.78
N LEU A 190 8.13 19.15 -5.65
CA LEU A 190 8.83 18.82 -4.41
C LEU A 190 8.56 19.86 -3.31
N SER A 191 8.56 21.16 -3.64
CA SER A 191 8.17 22.21 -2.67
C SER A 191 6.71 22.07 -2.21
N LEU A 192 5.81 21.68 -3.11
CA LEU A 192 4.41 21.39 -2.77
C LEU A 192 4.28 20.13 -1.91
N THR A 193 5.13 19.12 -2.18
CA THR A 193 5.21 17.86 -1.42
C THR A 193 5.76 18.06 -0.02
N ASP A 194 6.81 18.86 0.15
CA ASP A 194 7.41 19.18 1.46
C ASP A 194 6.44 19.98 2.35
N ALA A 195 5.73 20.95 1.76
CA ALA A 195 4.69 21.68 2.47
C ALA A 195 3.56 20.76 2.97
N TRP A 196 3.28 19.67 2.25
CA TRP A 196 2.21 18.71 2.55
C TRP A 196 2.62 17.51 3.41
N ALA A 197 3.87 17.03 3.31
CA ALA A 197 4.42 15.97 4.16
C ALA A 197 4.42 16.35 5.65
N SER A 198 4.25 17.64 5.95
CA SER A 198 3.98 18.15 7.30
C SER A 198 2.58 17.81 7.86
N ARG A 199 1.72 17.12 7.10
CA ARG A 199 0.36 16.68 7.52
C ARG A 199 0.19 15.16 7.57
N VAL A 200 -0.66 14.72 8.50
CA VAL A 200 -0.75 13.35 9.06
C VAL A 200 -1.49 12.36 8.13
N ASP A 201 -2.00 12.81 6.99
CA ASP A 201 -2.96 12.10 6.14
C ASP A 201 -2.54 11.86 4.68
N ALA A 202 -1.29 12.16 4.30
CA ALA A 202 -0.77 11.94 2.94
C ALA A 202 0.20 10.73 2.86
N PHE A 203 0.16 9.97 1.75
CA PHE A 203 1.03 8.81 1.49
C PHE A 203 1.56 8.83 0.04
N MET A 204 2.86 8.58 -0.15
CA MET A 204 3.57 8.70 -1.44
C MET A 204 4.29 7.40 -1.82
N PRO A 205 3.69 6.52 -2.64
CA PRO A 205 4.39 5.39 -3.22
C PRO A 205 4.87 5.70 -4.66
N ALA A 206 6.18 5.60 -4.89
CA ALA A 206 6.81 5.47 -6.21
C ALA A 206 6.37 6.50 -7.28
N GLY A 207 6.45 7.80 -6.96
CA GLY A 207 6.26 8.88 -7.95
C GLY A 207 4.82 9.08 -8.43
N VAL A 208 3.85 8.43 -7.78
CA VAL A 208 2.42 8.64 -8.01
C VAL A 208 1.79 9.10 -6.70
N PHE A 209 1.13 10.25 -6.76
CA PHE A 209 0.44 10.85 -5.63
C PHE A 209 -1.02 10.41 -5.61
N GLU A 210 -1.53 9.97 -4.45
CA GLU A 210 -2.95 9.62 -4.26
C GLU A 210 -3.61 10.53 -3.21
N LEU A 211 -4.74 11.17 -3.57
CA LEU A 211 -5.54 12.02 -2.67
C LEU A 211 -6.93 11.44 -2.38
N ASP A 212 -7.37 11.42 -1.11
CA ASP A 212 -8.77 11.16 -0.71
C ASP A 212 -9.52 12.50 -0.57
N VAL A 213 -10.39 12.81 -1.53
CA VAL A 213 -11.01 14.14 -1.69
C VAL A 213 -12.22 14.36 -0.76
N ARG A 214 -12.59 13.36 0.04
CA ARG A 214 -13.85 13.37 0.80
C ARG A 214 -13.87 14.29 2.03
N SER A 215 -12.72 14.69 2.58
CA SER A 215 -12.68 15.49 3.82
C SER A 215 -12.72 17.01 3.60
N VAL A 216 -12.50 17.49 2.37
CA VAL A 216 -12.28 18.94 2.10
C VAL A 216 -13.10 19.48 0.92
N GLY A 217 -13.54 18.64 -0.02
CA GLY A 217 -14.16 19.09 -1.26
C GLY A 217 -13.14 19.67 -2.26
N ALA A 218 -13.28 19.34 -3.55
CA ALA A 218 -12.26 19.61 -4.57
C ALA A 218 -11.89 21.11 -4.69
N VAL A 219 -12.87 22.00 -4.57
CA VAL A 219 -12.70 23.46 -4.70
C VAL A 219 -11.99 24.05 -3.47
N ASP A 220 -12.27 23.53 -2.28
CA ASP A 220 -11.68 24.02 -1.03
C ASP A 220 -10.26 23.45 -0.83
N ALA A 221 -10.01 22.23 -1.33
CA ALA A 221 -8.67 21.66 -1.46
C ALA A 221 -7.80 22.52 -2.39
N ALA A 222 -8.33 22.93 -3.55
CA ALA A 222 -7.64 23.81 -4.50
C ALA A 222 -7.41 25.22 -3.95
N ARG A 223 -8.40 25.85 -3.29
CA ARG A 223 -8.24 27.18 -2.68
C ARG A 223 -7.22 27.19 -1.54
N ARG A 224 -7.15 26.12 -0.74
CA ARG A 224 -6.15 25.98 0.33
C ARG A 224 -4.73 25.71 -0.20
N MET A 225 -4.59 25.21 -1.43
CA MET A 225 -3.30 25.16 -2.15
C MET A 225 -2.83 26.57 -2.55
N VAL A 226 -3.74 27.45 -2.96
CA VAL A 226 -3.41 28.81 -3.42
C VAL A 226 -3.02 29.74 -2.26
N GLY A 227 -3.65 29.62 -1.09
CA GLY A 227 -3.47 30.58 0.01
C GLY A 227 -2.18 30.49 0.83
N ARG A 228 -1.22 29.63 0.49
CA ARG A 228 -0.03 29.37 1.34
C ARG A 228 1.31 29.20 0.60
N LEU A 229 1.35 29.44 -0.70
CA LEU A 229 2.61 29.55 -1.42
C LEU A 229 3.06 31.00 -1.40
N ASP A 230 4.35 31.18 -1.17
CA ASP A 230 5.06 32.45 -1.08
C ASP A 230 4.70 33.41 -2.23
N ASP A 231 4.64 34.72 -1.95
CA ASP A 231 4.18 35.80 -2.86
C ASP A 231 5.03 35.95 -4.16
N SER A 232 6.00 35.06 -4.36
CA SER A 232 6.99 35.08 -5.44
C SER A 232 6.55 34.36 -6.72
N VAL A 233 5.42 33.64 -6.72
CA VAL A 233 4.83 33.02 -7.93
C VAL A 233 3.50 33.71 -8.24
N GLY A 234 3.45 34.46 -9.35
CA GLY A 234 2.28 35.23 -9.74
C GLY A 234 1.01 34.36 -9.88
N PRO A 235 -0.16 34.80 -9.37
CA PRO A 235 -1.40 33.99 -9.34
C PRO A 235 -1.84 33.44 -10.71
N SER A 236 -1.53 34.14 -11.80
CA SER A 236 -2.09 33.85 -13.13
C SER A 236 -1.43 32.68 -13.86
N GLU A 237 -0.13 32.45 -13.66
CA GLU A 237 0.58 31.32 -14.29
C GLU A 237 0.28 30.01 -13.56
N PHE A 238 0.14 30.07 -12.23
CA PHE A 238 -0.17 28.93 -11.38
C PHE A 238 -1.63 28.45 -11.53
N GLU A 239 -2.60 29.36 -11.58
CA GLU A 239 -4.00 28.99 -11.85
C GLU A 239 -4.14 28.36 -13.24
N THR A 240 -3.36 28.82 -14.22
CA THR A 240 -3.34 28.24 -15.57
C THR A 240 -2.75 26.83 -15.57
N ALA A 241 -1.63 26.60 -14.87
CA ALA A 241 -0.98 25.29 -14.78
C ALA A 241 -1.86 24.24 -14.06
N VAL A 242 -2.54 24.63 -12.98
CA VAL A 242 -3.48 23.75 -12.26
C VAL A 242 -4.70 23.43 -13.13
N LEU A 243 -5.23 24.42 -13.86
CA LEU A 243 -6.33 24.20 -14.80
C LEU A 243 -5.91 23.32 -15.99
N GLU A 244 -4.70 23.47 -16.52
CA GLU A 244 -4.16 22.61 -17.58
C GLU A 244 -3.95 21.17 -17.12
N LEU A 245 -3.48 20.97 -15.88
CA LEU A 245 -3.38 19.64 -15.25
C LEU A 245 -4.76 18.99 -15.03
N MET A 246 -5.79 19.79 -14.78
CA MET A 246 -7.18 19.34 -14.65
C MET A 246 -7.88 19.12 -16.00
N LEU A 247 -7.39 19.77 -17.07
CA LEU A 247 -7.91 19.67 -18.44
C LEU A 247 -7.31 18.51 -19.24
N ASP A 248 -6.31 17.79 -18.71
CA ASP A 248 -5.81 16.57 -19.33
C ASP A 248 -6.95 15.56 -19.48
N ALA A 249 -7.23 15.17 -20.73
CA ALA A 249 -8.52 14.65 -21.21
C ALA A 249 -9.01 13.37 -20.51
N GLN A 250 -8.14 12.73 -19.74
CA GLN A 250 -8.39 11.49 -19.02
C GLN A 250 -9.19 11.69 -17.73
N TYR A 251 -9.31 12.92 -17.20
CA TYR A 251 -9.99 13.18 -15.93
C TYR A 251 -11.28 14.00 -16.07
N LEU A 252 -11.60 14.45 -17.28
CA LEU A 252 -12.77 15.30 -17.60
C LEU A 252 -14.14 14.69 -17.19
N HIS A 253 -14.23 13.36 -17.08
CA HIS A 253 -15.46 12.67 -16.71
C HIS A 253 -15.68 12.58 -15.19
N LEU A 254 -14.66 12.85 -14.37
CA LEU A 254 -14.72 12.78 -12.90
C LEU A 254 -15.21 14.08 -12.25
N PHE A 255 -15.25 15.18 -13.01
CA PHE A 255 -15.59 16.51 -12.52
C PHE A 255 -16.89 16.99 -13.17
N ALA A 256 -18.02 16.57 -12.61
CA ALA A 256 -19.34 16.97 -13.09
C ALA A 256 -19.52 18.51 -13.10
N GLY A 257 -20.06 19.03 -14.20
CA GLY A 257 -20.80 20.31 -14.35
C GLY A 257 -20.13 21.59 -13.86
N GLU A 258 -20.05 21.79 -12.55
CA GLU A 258 -19.71 23.08 -11.92
C GLU A 258 -18.23 23.45 -12.07
N ALA A 259 -17.33 22.46 -12.05
CA ALA A 259 -15.90 22.70 -12.28
C ALA A 259 -15.62 23.12 -13.74
N ILE A 260 -16.40 22.60 -14.68
CA ILE A 260 -16.30 22.93 -16.11
C ILE A 260 -16.74 24.38 -16.36
N GLU A 261 -17.83 24.82 -15.74
CA GLU A 261 -18.30 26.20 -15.85
C GLU A 261 -17.33 27.20 -15.20
N LEU A 262 -16.73 26.85 -14.05
CA LEU A 262 -15.73 27.68 -13.38
C LEU A 262 -14.45 27.81 -14.20
N ALA A 263 -13.96 26.70 -14.77
CA ALA A 263 -12.78 26.68 -15.64
C ALA A 263 -13.04 27.49 -16.93
N ARG A 264 -14.22 27.34 -17.53
CA ARG A 264 -14.61 28.08 -18.75
C ARG A 264 -14.71 29.60 -18.50
N SER A 265 -15.24 30.01 -17.35
CA SER A 265 -15.33 31.41 -16.94
C SER A 265 -13.95 32.05 -16.73
N ASN A 266 -13.02 31.32 -16.10
CA ASN A 266 -11.66 31.83 -15.84
C ASN A 266 -10.80 31.87 -17.11
N LEU A 267 -10.93 30.90 -18.01
CA LEU A 267 -10.25 30.91 -19.30
C LEU A 267 -10.69 32.12 -20.16
N GLN A 268 -11.99 32.44 -20.16
CA GLN A 268 -12.52 33.62 -20.86
C GLN A 268 -11.99 34.94 -20.26
N ARG A 269 -11.82 35.02 -18.94
CA ARG A 269 -11.22 36.20 -18.27
C ARG A 269 -9.75 36.37 -18.60
N SER A 270 -8.97 35.28 -18.59
CA SER A 270 -7.54 35.27 -18.96
C SER A 270 -7.32 35.68 -20.42
N GLN A 271 -8.16 35.22 -21.35
CA GLN A 271 -8.11 35.62 -22.76
C GLN A 271 -8.53 37.08 -23.00
N SER A 272 -9.39 37.64 -22.14
CA SER A 272 -9.84 39.03 -22.21
C SER A 272 -8.81 40.01 -21.61
N GLN A 273 -7.95 39.56 -20.69
CA GLN A 273 -6.87 40.37 -20.11
C GLN A 273 -5.59 40.41 -20.96
N LYS A 274 -5.46 39.54 -21.97
CA LYS A 274 -4.34 39.51 -22.92
C LYS A 274 -4.60 40.28 -24.23
N ARG A 275 -5.68 41.05 -24.33
CA ARG A 275 -6.01 41.93 -25.47
C ARG A 275 -5.97 43.40 -25.08
#